data_AF-A0A966DIG6-F1
#
_entry.id   AF-A0A966DIG6-F1
#
_cell.length_a   1.000
_cell.length_b   1.000
_cell.length_c   1.000
_cell.angle_alpha   90.00
_cell.angle_beta   90.00
_cell.angle_gamma   90.00
#
_symmetry.space_group_name_H-M   'P 1'
#
loop_
_entity.id
_entity.type
_entity.pdbx_description
1 polymer ?
#
loop_
_entity_poly.entity_id
_entity_poly.type
_entity_poly.pdbx_seq_one_letter_code
_entity_poly.pdbx_strand_id
1 'polypeptide(L)'
;MCAAFVANFLGKELKDDEVYQERVAKGLVKTRGATQLEIKPGAKLSVVIFLVTILAVVAYATMISDKVGLIKNPVVGRDAAIMLFMLTGATFITFLTKIDSAQILNSGTFKSGMSACICVLGVAWLGDTFVANHIKEIKAFAGDLLNVYPWMLAVVLFFASMLLYSQAATAKALMPSALLLGVSPLTIVASFAAVSALFVLPTYPTLIAAVEMDDTGSTRIGKYVFNHPFLIPGVVAISLSVAFAFVIGGMIL
;
A
#
# COMPACT_ATOMS: atom_id res chain seq x y z
N MET A 1 -4.59 15.77 -2.30
CA MET A 1 -4.09 16.92 -3.09
C MET A 1 -3.00 17.70 -2.35
N CYS A 2 -3.21 18.15 -1.11
CA CYS A 2 -2.19 18.86 -0.33
C CYS A 2 -0.86 18.10 -0.16
N ALA A 3 -0.91 16.79 0.15
CA ALA A 3 0.30 15.97 0.25
C ALA A 3 1.07 15.85 -1.08
N ALA A 4 0.35 15.82 -2.22
CA ALA A 4 0.97 15.81 -3.55
C ALA A 4 1.63 17.17 -3.87
N PHE A 5 1.01 18.27 -3.44
CA PHE A 5 1.62 19.59 -3.53
C PHE A 5 2.91 19.66 -2.72
N VAL A 6 2.92 19.17 -1.47
CA VAL A 6 4.15 19.09 -0.66
C VAL A 6 5.21 18.22 -1.34
N ALA A 7 4.82 17.07 -1.90
CA ALA A 7 5.75 16.18 -2.59
C ALA A 7 6.46 16.84 -3.78
N ASN A 8 5.84 17.80 -4.47
CA ASN A 8 6.47 18.54 -5.57
C ASN A 8 7.66 19.42 -5.13
N PHE A 9 7.74 19.76 -3.85
CA PHE A 9 8.85 20.56 -3.29
C PHE A 9 9.87 19.70 -2.52
N LEU A 10 9.73 18.37 -2.55
CA LEU A 10 10.67 17.46 -1.91
C LEU A 10 11.69 16.93 -2.91
N GLY A 11 12.97 16.95 -2.51
CA GLY A 11 14.07 16.47 -3.33
C GLY A 11 14.65 17.54 -4.26
N LYS A 12 15.56 17.12 -5.13
CA LYS A 12 16.14 17.96 -6.18
C LYS A 12 15.33 17.76 -7.47
N GLU A 13 15.27 18.79 -8.32
CA GLU A 13 14.82 18.56 -9.70
C GLU A 13 15.77 17.58 -10.39
N LEU A 14 15.26 16.76 -11.32
CA LEU A 14 16.08 15.73 -12.00
C LEU A 14 17.32 16.33 -12.69
N LYS A 15 17.21 17.55 -13.22
CA LYS A 15 18.34 18.26 -13.85
C LYS A 15 19.49 18.54 -12.86
N ASP A 16 19.20 18.62 -11.57
CA ASP A 16 20.12 18.97 -10.49
C ASP A 16 20.47 17.76 -9.58
N ASP A 17 19.84 16.60 -9.79
CA ASP A 17 20.13 15.37 -9.03
C ASP A 17 21.33 14.62 -9.62
N GLU A 18 22.46 14.67 -8.93
CA GLU A 18 23.71 13.98 -9.27
C GLU A 18 23.53 12.48 -9.53
N VAL A 19 22.69 11.79 -8.75
CA VAL A 19 22.43 10.35 -8.92
C VAL A 19 21.70 10.10 -10.22
N TYR A 20 20.72 10.95 -10.54
CA TYR A 20 20.01 10.86 -11.80
C TYR A 20 20.96 11.12 -12.98
N GLN A 21 21.75 12.20 -12.93
CA GLN A 21 22.69 12.54 -13.99
C GLN A 21 23.73 11.42 -14.22
N GLU A 22 24.25 10.82 -13.15
CA GLU A 22 25.16 9.67 -13.24
C GLU A 22 24.48 8.46 -13.90
N ARG A 23 23.22 8.16 -13.52
CA ARG A 23 22.46 7.06 -14.12
C ARG A 23 22.13 7.32 -15.59
N VAL A 24 21.81 8.56 -15.96
CA VAL A 24 21.63 8.97 -17.36
C VAL A 24 22.94 8.79 -18.14
N ALA A 25 24.08 9.24 -17.59
CA ALA A 25 25.40 9.07 -18.22
C ALA A 25 25.78 7.60 -18.40
N LYS A 26 25.33 6.71 -17.50
CA LYS A 26 25.50 5.25 -17.60
C LYS A 26 24.45 4.55 -18.49
N GLY A 27 23.49 5.29 -19.05
CA GLY A 27 22.42 4.72 -19.88
C GLY A 27 21.42 3.85 -19.11
N LEU A 28 21.31 4.05 -17.79
CA LEU A 28 20.44 3.25 -16.90
C LEU A 28 19.01 3.80 -16.84
N VAL A 29 18.79 5.07 -17.20
CA VAL A 29 17.47 5.70 -17.23
C VAL A 29 16.83 5.52 -18.59
N LYS A 30 15.60 5.00 -18.62
CA LYS A 30 14.80 4.91 -19.85
C LYS A 30 13.94 6.15 -19.99
N THR A 31 14.43 7.16 -20.71
CA THR A 31 13.57 8.24 -21.19
C THR A 31 12.57 7.68 -22.19
N ARG A 32 11.33 7.42 -21.74
CA ARG A 32 10.20 7.27 -22.65
C ARG A 32 10.02 8.62 -23.33
N GLY A 33 10.51 8.75 -24.56
CA GLY A 33 10.18 9.89 -25.41
C GLY A 33 8.66 10.00 -25.58
N ALA A 34 8.21 11.06 -26.25
CA ALA A 34 6.84 11.16 -26.76
C ALA A 34 6.61 10.13 -27.88
N THR A 35 6.78 8.84 -27.58
CA THR A 35 6.49 7.75 -28.49
C THR A 35 4.97 7.70 -28.57
N GLN A 36 4.42 7.93 -29.77
CA GLN A 36 3.04 7.56 -30.05
C GLN A 36 2.85 6.11 -29.59
N LEU A 37 2.05 5.93 -28.53
CA LEU A 37 1.72 4.61 -28.01
C LEU A 37 0.91 3.89 -29.08
N GLU A 38 1.58 3.05 -29.87
CA GLU A 38 0.91 2.18 -30.81
C GLU A 38 0.15 1.11 -30.02
N ILE A 39 -1.18 1.20 -30.04
CA ILE A 39 -2.04 0.29 -29.30
C ILE A 39 -1.99 -1.07 -30.00
N LYS A 40 -1.31 -2.04 -29.38
CA LYS A 40 -1.21 -3.41 -29.89
C LYS A 40 -2.59 -4.05 -30.05
N PRO A 41 -2.79 -4.90 -31.07
CA PRO A 41 -3.98 -5.73 -31.17
C PRO A 41 -4.12 -6.58 -29.88
N GLY A 42 -5.29 -6.54 -29.26
CA GLY A 42 -5.55 -7.21 -27.98
C GLY A 42 -5.39 -6.34 -26.73
N ALA A 43 -4.82 -5.14 -26.80
CA ALA A 43 -4.65 -4.25 -25.63
C ALA A 43 -5.98 -3.83 -24.98
N LYS A 44 -7.03 -3.56 -25.78
CA LYS A 44 -8.36 -3.27 -25.23
C LYS A 44 -8.98 -4.50 -24.57
N LEU A 45 -8.79 -5.67 -25.19
CA LEU A 45 -9.31 -6.93 -24.67
C LEU A 45 -8.65 -7.31 -23.34
N SER A 46 -7.33 -7.13 -23.20
CA SER A 46 -6.63 -7.39 -21.95
C SER A 46 -7.14 -6.50 -20.81
N VAL A 47 -7.41 -5.22 -21.08
CA VAL A 47 -7.99 -4.30 -20.10
C VAL A 47 -9.39 -4.74 -19.69
N VAL A 48 -10.25 -5.15 -20.63
CA VAL A 48 -11.59 -5.66 -20.32
C VAL A 48 -11.51 -6.91 -19.46
N ILE A 49 -10.66 -7.89 -19.80
CA ILE A 49 -10.47 -9.12 -19.01
C ILE A 49 -9.98 -8.77 -17.60
N PHE A 50 -9.02 -7.84 -17.49
CA PHE A 50 -8.51 -7.37 -16.20
C PHE A 50 -9.63 -6.76 -15.34
N LEU A 51 -10.43 -5.85 -15.90
CA LEU A 51 -11.54 -5.21 -15.19
C LEU A 51 -12.60 -6.23 -14.74
N VAL A 52 -12.97 -7.18 -15.61
CA VAL A 52 -13.90 -8.26 -15.27
C VAL A 52 -13.33 -9.13 -14.14
N THR A 53 -12.04 -9.42 -14.17
CA THR A 53 -11.38 -10.20 -13.13
C THR A 53 -11.39 -9.45 -11.79
N ILE A 54 -11.12 -8.14 -11.79
CA ILE A 54 -11.21 -7.31 -10.58
C ILE A 54 -12.64 -7.30 -10.01
N LEU A 55 -13.66 -7.16 -10.87
CA LEU A 55 -15.06 -7.24 -10.43
C LEU A 55 -15.38 -8.60 -9.83
N ALA A 56 -14.89 -9.70 -10.40
CA ALA A 56 -15.06 -11.05 -9.85
C ALA A 56 -14.40 -11.19 -8.47
N VAL A 57 -13.19 -10.66 -8.29
CA VAL A 57 -12.51 -10.64 -6.98
C VAL A 57 -13.33 -9.88 -5.95
N VAL A 58 -13.77 -8.65 -6.27
CA VAL A 58 -14.54 -7.82 -5.34
C VAL A 58 -15.88 -8.48 -5.00
N ALA A 59 -16.57 -9.03 -6.00
CA ALA A 59 -17.82 -9.75 -5.79
C ALA A 59 -17.62 -10.96 -4.85
N TYR A 60 -16.60 -11.79 -5.12
CA TYR A 60 -16.30 -12.95 -4.27
C TYR A 60 -15.93 -12.55 -2.84
N ALA A 61 -14.99 -11.61 -2.68
CA ALA A 61 -14.58 -11.10 -1.37
C ALA A 61 -15.76 -10.52 -0.58
N THR A 62 -16.71 -9.88 -1.27
CA THR A 62 -17.95 -9.36 -0.66
C THR A 62 -18.87 -10.50 -0.22
N MET A 63 -19.10 -11.51 -1.07
CA MET A 63 -19.95 -12.66 -0.75
C MET A 63 -19.47 -13.47 0.46
N ILE A 64 -18.15 -13.60 0.64
CA ILE A 64 -17.54 -14.34 1.75
C ILE A 64 -17.31 -13.48 3.01
N SER A 65 -17.57 -12.17 2.96
CA SER A 65 -17.35 -11.29 4.10
C SER A 65 -18.38 -11.53 5.18
N ASP A 66 -17.97 -11.51 6.46
CA ASP A 66 -18.86 -11.64 7.63
C ASP A 66 -20.00 -10.61 7.66
N LYS A 67 -19.85 -9.48 6.96
CA LYS A 67 -20.88 -8.43 6.89
C LYS A 67 -22.02 -8.77 5.93
N VAL A 68 -21.74 -9.48 4.84
CA VAL A 68 -22.75 -9.85 3.83
C VAL A 68 -23.16 -11.31 4.00
N GLY A 69 -22.21 -12.19 4.32
CA GLY A 69 -22.46 -13.53 4.83
C GLY A 69 -23.18 -14.47 3.86
N LEU A 70 -23.12 -14.20 2.54
CA LEU A 70 -23.76 -15.03 1.52
C LEU A 70 -23.13 -16.41 1.44
N ILE A 71 -21.80 -16.49 1.65
CA ILE A 71 -21.04 -17.73 1.72
C ILE A 71 -20.40 -17.81 3.10
N LYS A 72 -21.02 -18.57 4.01
CA LYS A 72 -20.59 -18.65 5.42
C LYS A 72 -19.32 -19.49 5.63
N ASN A 73 -19.14 -20.54 4.83
CA ASN A 73 -17.99 -21.45 4.91
C ASN A 73 -17.31 -21.54 3.53
N PRO A 74 -16.55 -20.51 3.13
CA PRO A 74 -15.87 -20.53 1.85
C PRO A 74 -14.77 -21.59 1.85
N VAL A 75 -14.76 -22.45 0.84
CA VAL A 75 -13.68 -23.45 0.62
C VAL A 75 -12.34 -22.75 0.32
N VAL A 76 -12.40 -21.59 -0.36
CA VAL A 76 -11.24 -20.79 -0.72
C VAL A 76 -11.28 -19.50 0.09
N GLY A 77 -10.32 -19.33 1.00
CA GLY A 77 -10.18 -18.09 1.77
C GLY A 77 -9.90 -16.89 0.86
N ARG A 78 -10.20 -15.68 1.33
CA ARG A 78 -10.10 -14.43 0.56
C ARG A 78 -8.78 -14.30 -0.19
N ASP A 79 -7.66 -14.52 0.48
CA ASP A 79 -6.33 -14.26 -0.09
C ASP A 79 -6.00 -15.29 -1.20
N ALA A 80 -6.36 -16.55 -0.99
CA ALA A 80 -6.26 -17.60 -2.01
C ALA A 80 -7.19 -17.34 -3.20
N ALA A 81 -8.39 -16.80 -2.96
CA ALA A 81 -9.33 -16.46 -4.00
C ALA A 81 -8.80 -15.31 -4.87
N ILE A 82 -8.23 -14.27 -4.27
CA ILE A 82 -7.57 -13.17 -5.01
C ILE A 82 -6.49 -13.74 -5.95
N MET A 83 -5.60 -14.59 -5.42
CA MET A 83 -4.55 -15.21 -6.24
C MET A 83 -5.12 -16.04 -7.38
N LEU A 84 -6.13 -16.88 -7.09
CA LEU A 84 -6.79 -17.72 -8.08
C LEU A 84 -7.40 -16.89 -9.21
N PHE A 85 -8.23 -15.90 -8.89
CA PHE A 85 -8.85 -15.04 -9.90
C PHE A 85 -7.80 -14.24 -10.69
N MET A 86 -6.79 -13.67 -10.03
CA MET A 86 -5.73 -12.93 -10.72
C MET A 86 -4.94 -13.81 -11.70
N LEU A 87 -4.58 -15.03 -11.30
CA LEU A 87 -3.86 -15.98 -12.17
C LEU A 87 -4.75 -16.46 -13.32
N THR A 88 -6.04 -16.71 -13.06
CA THR A 88 -7.02 -17.03 -14.11
C THR A 88 -7.19 -15.87 -15.09
N GLY A 89 -7.30 -14.63 -14.60
CA GLY A 89 -7.34 -13.43 -15.44
C GLY A 89 -6.08 -13.28 -16.29
N ALA A 90 -4.90 -13.46 -15.70
CA ALA A 90 -3.64 -13.45 -16.43
C ALA A 90 -3.59 -14.53 -17.52
N THR A 91 -4.10 -15.73 -17.24
CA THR A 91 -4.21 -16.84 -18.20
C THR A 91 -5.14 -16.50 -19.36
N PHE A 92 -6.30 -15.89 -19.09
CA PHE A 92 -7.19 -15.45 -20.16
C PHE A 92 -6.60 -14.31 -20.99
N ILE A 93 -5.89 -13.38 -20.35
CA ILE A 93 -5.17 -12.32 -21.07
C ILE A 93 -4.16 -12.94 -22.01
N THR A 94 -3.27 -13.82 -21.53
CA THR A 94 -2.23 -14.43 -22.36
C THR A 94 -2.82 -15.26 -23.50
N PHE A 95 -3.82 -16.08 -23.21
CA PHE A 95 -4.46 -16.96 -24.18
C PHE A 95 -5.25 -16.21 -25.25
N LEU A 96 -6.11 -15.25 -24.86
CA LEU A 96 -7.02 -14.57 -25.80
C LEU A 96 -6.36 -13.43 -26.57
N THR A 97 -5.35 -12.77 -25.99
CA THR A 97 -4.58 -11.72 -26.70
C THR A 97 -3.42 -12.27 -27.50
N LYS A 98 -3.12 -13.58 -27.35
CA LYS A 98 -2.05 -14.29 -28.07
C LYS A 98 -0.69 -13.61 -27.95
N ILE A 99 -0.41 -13.02 -26.80
CA ILE A 99 0.91 -12.42 -26.54
C ILE A 99 1.96 -13.51 -26.37
N ASP A 100 3.17 -13.22 -26.82
CA ASP A 100 4.33 -14.08 -26.57
C ASP A 100 4.67 -14.07 -25.07
N SER A 101 4.36 -15.17 -24.39
CA SER A 101 4.57 -15.32 -22.95
C SER A 101 6.06 -15.24 -22.56
N ALA A 102 6.98 -15.60 -23.45
CA ALA A 102 8.41 -15.48 -23.21
C ALA A 102 8.87 -14.01 -23.13
N GLN A 103 8.16 -13.09 -23.78
CA GLN A 103 8.46 -11.66 -23.69
C GLN A 103 8.04 -11.05 -22.36
N ILE A 104 7.11 -11.66 -21.63
CA ILE A 104 6.68 -11.18 -20.30
C ILE A 104 7.87 -11.19 -19.34
N LEU A 105 8.64 -12.27 -19.31
CA LEU A 105 9.83 -12.42 -18.47
C LEU A 105 10.94 -11.40 -18.82
N ASN A 106 10.97 -10.97 -20.07
CA ASN A 106 11.94 -9.99 -20.57
C ASN A 106 11.49 -8.54 -20.40
N SER A 107 10.23 -8.31 -20.03
CA SER A 107 9.71 -6.98 -19.77
C SER A 107 10.39 -6.35 -18.55
N GLY A 108 10.63 -5.04 -18.61
CA GLY A 108 11.21 -4.30 -17.49
C GLY A 108 10.34 -4.43 -16.22
N THR A 109 9.02 -4.33 -16.37
CA THR A 109 8.07 -4.46 -15.26
C THR A 109 8.15 -5.81 -14.57
N PHE A 110 8.28 -6.91 -15.30
CA PHE A 110 8.42 -8.24 -14.68
C PHE A 110 9.75 -8.38 -13.96
N LYS A 111 10.87 -7.94 -14.56
CA LYS A 111 12.20 -8.00 -13.93
C LYS A 111 12.27 -7.17 -12.65
N SER A 112 11.83 -5.91 -12.70
CA SER A 112 11.74 -5.05 -11.52
C SER A 112 10.76 -5.61 -10.50
N GLY A 113 9.63 -6.17 -10.93
CA GLY A 113 8.67 -6.83 -10.07
C GLY A 113 9.25 -8.05 -9.33
N MET A 114 10.01 -8.89 -10.02
CA MET A 114 10.68 -10.05 -9.40
C MET A 114 11.78 -9.64 -8.43
N SER A 115 12.57 -8.60 -8.76
CA SER A 115 13.54 -7.99 -7.82
C SER A 115 12.84 -7.52 -6.56
N ALA A 116 11.77 -6.72 -6.72
CA ALA A 116 10.95 -6.24 -5.62
C ALA A 116 10.37 -7.39 -4.79
N CYS A 117 9.84 -8.45 -5.41
CA CYS A 117 9.33 -9.61 -4.67
C CYS A 117 10.38 -10.24 -3.75
N ILE A 118 11.63 -10.38 -4.21
CA ILE A 118 12.72 -10.92 -3.38
C ILE A 118 13.05 -9.98 -2.22
N CYS A 119 13.15 -8.67 -2.48
CA CYS A 119 13.40 -7.66 -1.46
C CYS A 119 12.28 -7.62 -0.40
N VAL A 120 11.03 -7.72 -0.85
CA VAL A 120 9.85 -7.78 0.01
C VAL A 120 9.87 -9.04 0.86
N LEU A 121 10.15 -10.21 0.28
CA LEU A 121 10.22 -11.46 1.03
C LEU A 121 11.26 -11.42 2.15
N GLY A 122 12.38 -10.71 1.99
CA GLY A 122 13.36 -10.54 3.06
C GLY A 122 12.88 -9.57 4.14
N VAL A 123 12.68 -8.31 3.75
CA VAL A 123 12.46 -7.21 4.70
C VAL A 123 11.06 -7.27 5.34
N ALA A 124 10.02 -7.61 4.57
CA ALA A 124 8.66 -7.72 5.09
C ALA A 124 8.51 -8.94 6.00
N TRP A 125 9.15 -10.08 5.67
CA TRP A 125 9.07 -11.28 6.52
C TRP A 125 9.77 -11.10 7.86
N LEU A 126 10.94 -10.43 7.87
CA LEU A 126 11.61 -10.07 9.12
C LEU A 126 10.73 -9.16 9.98
N GLY A 127 10.13 -8.13 9.36
CA GLY A 127 9.20 -7.22 10.04
C GLY A 127 7.98 -7.94 10.61
N ASP A 128 7.35 -8.80 9.82
CA ASP A 128 6.17 -9.58 10.21
C ASP A 128 6.48 -10.57 11.33
N THR A 129 7.61 -11.27 11.27
CA THR A 129 8.05 -12.21 12.32
C THR A 129 8.29 -11.50 13.64
N PHE A 130 8.98 -10.35 13.62
CA PHE A 130 9.19 -9.54 14.82
C PHE A 130 7.86 -9.10 15.44
N VAL A 131 6.96 -8.55 14.62
CA VAL A 131 5.67 -8.04 15.09
C VAL A 131 4.77 -9.16 15.59
N ALA A 132 4.74 -10.31 14.91
CA ALA A 132 3.97 -11.47 15.33
C ALA A 132 4.40 -11.97 16.72
N ASN A 133 5.71 -11.97 17.00
CA ASN A 133 6.26 -12.38 18.30
C ASN A 133 5.94 -11.37 19.42
N HIS A 134 5.85 -10.07 19.12
CA HIS A 134 5.58 -9.02 20.10
C HIS A 134 4.13 -8.50 20.07
N ILE A 135 3.23 -9.17 19.35
CA ILE A 135 1.89 -8.66 19.07
C ILE A 135 1.05 -8.42 20.33
N LYS A 136 1.26 -9.22 21.38
CA LYS A 136 0.58 -9.08 22.66
C LYS A 136 1.03 -7.82 23.39
N GLU A 137 2.34 -7.59 23.43
CA GLU A 137 2.95 -6.42 24.07
C GLU A 137 2.57 -5.13 23.35
N ILE A 138 2.61 -5.13 22.02
CA ILE A 138 2.22 -3.98 21.18
C ILE A 138 0.76 -3.59 21.47
N LYS A 139 -0.14 -4.59 21.52
CA LYS A 139 -1.56 -4.35 21.82
C LYS A 139 -1.80 -3.89 23.25
N ALA A 140 -1.10 -4.48 24.22
CA ALA A 140 -1.20 -4.07 25.62
C ALA A 140 -0.77 -2.62 25.80
N PHE A 141 0.42 -2.26 25.31
CA PHE A 141 0.94 -0.88 25.37
C PHE A 141 0.01 0.12 24.67
N ALA A 142 -0.48 -0.20 23.48
CA ALA A 142 -1.44 0.64 22.77
C ALA A 142 -2.75 0.80 23.56
N GLY A 143 -3.25 -0.27 24.17
CA GLY A 143 -4.45 -0.25 25.01
C GLY A 143 -4.27 0.59 26.27
N ASP A 144 -3.14 0.44 26.98
CA ASP A 144 -2.81 1.20 28.18
C ASP A 144 -2.69 2.69 27.87
N LEU A 145 -2.05 3.05 26.75
CA LEU A 145 -1.94 4.45 26.33
C LEU A 145 -3.32 5.05 26.03
N LEU A 146 -4.23 4.28 25.42
CA LEU A 146 -5.60 4.73 25.16
C LEU A 146 -6.46 4.82 26.41
N ASN A 147 -6.18 3.99 27.43
CA ASN A 147 -6.89 4.04 28.71
C ASN A 147 -6.57 5.35 29.44
N VAL A 148 -5.29 5.74 29.46
CA VAL A 148 -4.85 6.98 30.13
C VAL A 148 -5.08 8.23 29.26
N TYR A 149 -4.88 8.13 27.94
CA TYR A 149 -5.00 9.24 27.00
C TYR A 149 -5.92 8.89 25.80
N PRO A 150 -7.25 8.80 26.00
CA PRO A 150 -8.19 8.41 24.93
C PRO A 150 -8.13 9.30 23.66
N TRP A 151 -7.75 10.57 23.82
CA TRP A 151 -7.61 11.54 22.73
C TRP A 151 -6.43 11.24 21.80
N MET A 152 -5.48 10.39 22.19
CA MET A 152 -4.33 9.99 21.38
C MET A 152 -4.65 8.93 20.34
N LEU A 153 -5.91 8.57 20.12
CA LEU A 153 -6.30 7.45 19.25
C LEU A 153 -5.63 7.49 17.87
N ALA A 154 -5.65 8.63 17.17
CA ALA A 154 -5.00 8.75 15.87
C ALA A 154 -3.49 8.45 15.93
N VAL A 155 -2.82 8.93 16.98
CA VAL A 155 -1.37 8.71 17.17
C VAL A 155 -1.09 7.23 17.47
N VAL A 156 -1.90 6.62 18.34
CA VAL A 156 -1.80 5.19 18.65
C VAL A 156 -2.04 4.34 17.41
N LEU A 157 -3.08 4.63 16.62
CA LEU A 157 -3.37 3.92 15.37
C LEU A 157 -2.25 4.11 14.33
N PHE A 158 -1.62 5.29 14.28
CA PHE A 158 -0.48 5.55 13.41
C PHE A 158 0.69 4.62 13.73
N PHE A 159 1.16 4.62 14.98
CA PHE A 159 2.29 3.76 15.37
C PHE A 159 1.91 2.27 15.36
N ALA A 160 0.69 1.94 15.79
CA ALA A 160 0.22 0.57 15.75
C ALA A 160 0.15 0.05 14.32
N SER A 161 -0.36 0.82 13.35
CA SER A 161 -0.42 0.37 11.95
C SER A 161 0.95 0.24 11.29
N MET A 162 1.87 1.14 11.62
CA MET A 162 3.29 1.00 11.25
C MET A 162 3.86 -0.35 11.69
N LEU A 163 3.52 -0.81 12.90
CA LEU A 163 4.00 -2.09 13.43
C LEU A 163 3.19 -3.27 12.91
N LEU A 164 1.87 -3.22 12.93
CA LEU A 164 0.96 -4.32 12.57
C LEU A 164 0.89 -4.62 11.06
N TYR A 165 1.51 -3.78 10.22
CA TYR A 165 1.56 -3.91 8.76
C TYR A 165 0.22 -4.16 8.07
N SER A 166 -0.90 -3.79 8.72
CA SER A 166 -2.23 -4.01 8.19
C SER A 166 -3.21 -3.00 8.74
N GLN A 167 -3.84 -2.24 7.83
CA GLN A 167 -4.92 -1.31 8.16
C GLN A 167 -6.06 -2.03 8.88
N ALA A 168 -6.48 -3.17 8.34
CA ALA A 168 -7.59 -3.96 8.88
C ALA A 168 -7.24 -4.62 10.21
N ALA A 169 -6.04 -5.20 10.35
CA ALA A 169 -5.63 -5.81 11.61
C ALA A 169 -5.51 -4.78 12.74
N THR A 170 -4.98 -3.60 12.43
CA THR A 170 -4.86 -2.48 13.38
C THR A 170 -6.22 -2.01 13.85
N ALA A 171 -7.12 -1.72 12.91
CA ALA A 171 -8.49 -1.32 13.21
C ALA A 171 -9.20 -2.37 14.07
N LYS A 172 -9.14 -3.64 13.66
CA LYS A 172 -9.75 -4.77 14.39
C LYS A 172 -9.18 -4.93 15.79
N ALA A 173 -7.88 -4.65 15.98
CA ALA A 173 -7.23 -4.80 17.27
C ALA A 173 -7.56 -3.68 18.26
N LEU A 174 -7.66 -2.43 17.79
CA LEU A 174 -7.64 -1.27 18.69
C LEU A 174 -8.94 -0.46 18.73
N MET A 175 -9.72 -0.42 17.64
CA MET A 175 -10.96 0.38 17.63
C MET A 175 -12.04 -0.15 18.58
N PRO A 176 -12.26 -1.47 18.73
CA PRO A 176 -13.19 -1.98 19.73
C PRO A 176 -12.78 -1.60 21.15
N SER A 177 -11.49 -1.68 21.47
CA SER A 177 -10.97 -1.28 22.78
C SER A 177 -11.14 0.22 23.03
N ALA A 178 -10.87 1.06 22.04
CA ALA A 178 -11.10 2.50 22.12
C ALA A 178 -12.58 2.85 22.41
N LEU A 179 -13.52 2.16 21.74
CA LEU A 179 -14.95 2.32 21.99
C LEU A 179 -15.35 1.91 23.42
N LEU A 180 -14.81 0.81 23.93
CA LEU A 180 -15.05 0.36 25.31
C LEU A 180 -14.51 1.35 26.36
N LEU A 181 -13.44 2.08 26.03
CA LEU A 181 -12.86 3.13 26.86
C LEU A 181 -13.59 4.48 26.74
N GLY A 182 -14.71 4.54 26.02
CA GLY A 182 -15.55 5.74 25.90
C GLY A 182 -15.09 6.74 24.84
N VAL A 183 -14.18 6.36 23.92
CA VAL A 183 -13.81 7.21 22.79
C VAL A 183 -15.05 7.44 21.90
N SER A 184 -15.33 8.70 21.57
CA SER A 184 -16.53 9.06 20.81
C SER A 184 -16.52 8.44 19.40
N PRO A 185 -17.69 8.05 18.84
CA PRO A 185 -17.79 7.55 17.47
C PRO A 185 -17.17 8.50 16.43
N LEU A 186 -17.33 9.81 16.62
CA LEU A 186 -16.66 10.83 15.81
C LEU A 186 -15.14 10.65 15.83
N THR A 187 -14.54 10.49 17.00
CA THR A 187 -13.08 10.30 17.15
C THR A 187 -12.61 9.01 16.49
N ILE A 188 -13.38 7.92 16.58
CA ILE A 188 -13.09 6.65 15.89
C ILE A 188 -13.04 6.87 14.37
N VAL A 189 -14.08 7.48 13.81
CA VAL A 189 -14.20 7.71 12.37
C VAL A 189 -13.13 8.68 11.88
N ALA A 190 -12.94 9.80 12.60
CA ALA A 190 -11.95 10.81 12.23
C ALA A 190 -10.51 10.28 12.31
N SER A 191 -10.21 9.42 13.28
CA SER A 191 -8.89 8.81 13.44
C SER A 191 -8.64 7.63 12.49
N PHE A 192 -9.65 7.15 11.76
CA PHE A 192 -9.55 5.94 10.94
C PHE A 192 -8.40 6.01 9.93
N ALA A 193 -8.18 7.17 9.29
CA ALA A 193 -7.11 7.35 8.31
C ALA A 193 -5.71 7.02 8.87
N ALA A 194 -5.51 7.15 10.18
CA ALA A 194 -4.24 6.86 10.84
C ALA A 194 -3.82 5.38 10.79
N VAL A 195 -4.74 4.44 10.50
CA VAL A 195 -4.35 3.03 10.28
C VAL A 195 -3.55 2.82 9.00
N SER A 196 -3.34 3.86 8.20
CA SER A 196 -2.68 3.81 6.89
C SER A 196 -1.16 4.07 6.95
N ALA A 197 -0.55 4.12 8.14
CA ALA A 197 0.87 4.45 8.31
C ALA A 197 1.83 3.30 7.95
N LEU A 198 1.43 2.45 6.99
CA LEU A 198 2.20 1.29 6.51
C LEU A 198 3.49 1.69 5.80
N PHE A 199 3.56 2.92 5.29
CA PHE A 199 4.72 3.43 4.56
C PHE A 199 5.88 3.88 5.46
N VAL A 200 5.69 3.98 6.78
CA VAL A 200 6.67 4.61 7.69
C VAL A 200 7.92 3.74 7.83
N LEU A 201 7.75 2.42 7.87
CA LEU A 201 8.86 1.49 7.77
C LEU A 201 8.98 1.04 6.32
N PRO A 202 10.20 0.98 5.75
CA PRO A 202 10.44 0.61 4.35
C PRO A 202 10.36 -0.91 4.14
N THR A 203 9.38 -1.54 4.79
CA THR A 203 9.11 -2.99 4.78
C THR A 203 7.82 -3.29 4.02
N TYR A 204 7.00 -2.27 3.72
CA TYR A 204 5.74 -2.47 3.02
C TYR A 204 5.96 -2.77 1.53
N PRO A 205 5.32 -3.83 0.99
CA PRO A 205 5.64 -4.32 -0.36
C PRO A 205 5.56 -3.29 -1.47
N THR A 206 4.54 -2.43 -1.45
CA THR A 206 4.33 -1.45 -2.51
C THR A 206 5.37 -0.33 -2.48
N LEU A 207 5.90 0.00 -1.30
CA LEU A 207 6.96 0.98 -1.13
C LEU A 207 8.27 0.45 -1.71
N ILE A 208 8.65 -0.78 -1.34
CA ILE A 208 9.86 -1.44 -1.87
C ILE A 208 9.74 -1.60 -3.39
N ALA A 209 8.58 -2.03 -3.89
CA ALA A 209 8.35 -2.13 -5.33
C ALA A 209 8.48 -0.77 -6.05
N ALA A 210 8.01 0.32 -5.44
CA ALA A 210 8.16 1.65 -6.03
C ALA A 210 9.63 2.11 -6.09
N VAL A 211 10.42 1.79 -5.07
CA VAL A 211 11.89 2.03 -5.07
C VAL A 211 12.58 1.22 -6.16
N GLU A 212 12.24 -0.07 -6.30
CA GLU A 212 12.86 -0.97 -7.29
C GLU A 212 12.44 -0.69 -8.74
N MET A 213 11.24 -0.13 -8.94
CA MET A 213 10.75 0.26 -10.27
C MET A 213 11.27 1.62 -10.72
N ASP A 214 11.88 2.41 -9.83
CA ASP A 214 12.42 3.72 -10.16
C ASP A 214 13.83 3.63 -10.77
N ASP A 215 13.89 3.83 -12.08
CA ASP A 215 15.15 3.86 -12.83
C ASP A 215 15.92 5.18 -12.61
N THR A 216 15.25 6.26 -12.22
CA THR A 216 15.88 7.57 -11.96
C THR A 216 16.76 7.56 -10.72
N GLY A 217 16.45 6.69 -9.75
CA GLY A 217 17.14 6.62 -8.46
C GLY A 217 16.79 7.75 -7.49
N SER A 218 15.84 8.60 -7.86
CA SER A 218 15.30 9.67 -6.99
C SER A 218 14.47 9.09 -5.84
N THR A 219 13.87 7.92 -6.06
CA THR A 219 13.08 7.15 -5.11
C THR A 219 13.93 6.04 -4.51
N ARG A 220 14.61 6.34 -3.40
CA ARG A 220 15.51 5.39 -2.72
C ARG A 220 15.38 5.46 -1.20
N ILE A 221 15.77 4.37 -0.54
CA ILE A 221 16.00 4.36 0.91
C ILE A 221 17.38 4.98 1.15
N GLY A 222 17.43 6.03 1.95
CA GLY A 222 18.66 6.73 2.33
C GLY A 222 19.42 6.04 3.46
N LYS A 223 20.27 6.81 4.14
CA LYS A 223 21.15 6.29 5.21
C LYS A 223 20.39 5.69 6.41
N TYR A 224 19.17 6.17 6.68
CA TYR A 224 18.36 5.76 7.84
C TYR A 224 17.08 5.07 7.38
N VAL A 225 16.54 4.18 8.21
CA VAL A 225 15.31 3.42 7.92
C VAL A 225 14.13 4.33 7.54
N PHE A 226 14.00 5.47 8.22
CA PHE A 226 12.94 6.46 7.96
C PHE A 226 13.29 7.47 6.85
N ASN A 227 14.50 7.41 6.30
CA ASN A 227 14.94 8.35 5.27
C ASN A 227 14.50 7.83 3.89
N HIS A 228 13.24 8.05 3.53
CA HIS A 228 12.70 7.69 2.22
C HIS A 228 11.63 8.71 1.77
N PRO A 229 11.41 8.88 0.44
CA PRO A 229 10.56 9.95 -0.10
C PRO A 229 9.09 9.83 0.29
N PHE A 230 8.62 8.64 0.67
CA PHE A 230 7.24 8.41 1.08
C PHE A 230 6.88 8.94 2.47
N LEU A 231 7.87 9.19 3.35
CA LEU A 231 7.60 9.50 4.75
C LEU A 231 6.85 10.82 4.88
N ILE A 232 7.43 11.92 4.38
CA ILE A 232 6.86 13.26 4.56
C ILE A 232 5.48 13.37 3.89
N PRO A 233 5.29 13.02 2.59
CA PRO A 233 3.98 13.09 1.97
C PRO A 233 2.94 12.20 2.65
N GLY A 234 3.34 11.00 3.09
CA GLY A 234 2.46 10.07 3.78
C GLY A 234 2.00 10.61 5.14
N VAL A 235 2.92 11.14 5.96
CA VAL A 235 2.57 11.75 7.26
C VAL A 235 1.65 12.95 7.05
N VAL A 236 1.99 13.85 6.11
CA VAL A 236 1.13 15.00 5.78
C VAL A 236 -0.26 14.54 5.32
N ALA A 237 -0.34 13.51 4.47
CA ALA A 237 -1.61 12.98 4.00
C ALA A 237 -2.47 12.46 5.15
N ILE A 238 -1.90 11.68 6.06
CA ILE A 238 -2.63 11.13 7.21
C ILE A 238 -3.04 12.26 8.16
N SER A 239 -2.12 13.12 8.56
CA SER A 239 -2.40 14.21 9.50
C SER A 239 -3.51 15.13 9.00
N LEU A 240 -3.47 15.52 7.73
CA LEU A 240 -4.53 16.34 7.12
C LEU A 240 -5.84 15.58 7.00
N SER A 241 -5.81 14.29 6.65
CA SER A 241 -7.03 13.48 6.57
C SER A 241 -7.74 13.37 7.92
N VAL A 242 -6.97 13.13 8.99
CA VAL A 242 -7.50 13.08 10.36
C VAL A 242 -8.03 14.46 10.78
N ALA A 243 -7.27 15.53 10.56
CA ALA A 243 -7.68 16.89 10.92
C ALA A 243 -8.97 17.31 10.19
N PHE A 244 -9.04 17.11 8.88
CA PHE A 244 -10.24 17.41 8.10
C PHE A 244 -11.43 16.56 8.52
N ALA A 245 -11.22 15.28 8.85
CA ALA A 245 -12.29 14.44 9.34
C ALA A 245 -12.85 14.91 10.69
N PHE A 246 -12.02 15.44 11.59
CA PHE A 246 -12.49 16.09 12.82
C PHE A 246 -13.27 17.36 12.55
N VAL A 247 -12.77 18.24 11.67
CA VAL A 247 -13.46 19.50 11.32
C VAL A 247 -14.81 19.21 10.67
N ILE A 248 -14.83 18.39 9.64
CA ILE A 248 -16.06 18.06 8.90
C ILE A 248 -17.01 17.28 9.81
N GLY A 249 -16.51 16.30 10.54
CA GLY A 249 -17.33 15.50 11.45
C GLY A 249 -17.96 16.35 12.56
N GLY A 250 -17.23 17.30 13.15
CA GLY A 250 -17.78 18.22 14.15
C GLY A 250 -18.75 19.27 13.59
N MET A 251 -18.82 19.45 12.27
CA MET A 251 -19.83 20.30 11.63
C MET A 251 -21.11 19.53 11.27
N ILE A 252 -21.01 18.22 11.03
CA ILE A 252 -22.10 17.40 10.49
C ILE A 252 -22.78 16.53 11.56
N LEU A 253 -22.03 16.08 12.57
CA LEU A 253 -22.49 15.17 13.64
C LEU A 253 -22.66 15.92 14.97
#